data_AF-A0A954JWB8-F1
#
_entry.id   AF-A0A954JWB8-F1
#
_cell.length_a   1.000
_cell.length_b   1.000
_cell.length_c   1.000
_cell.angle_alpha   90.00
_cell.angle_beta   90.00
_cell.angle_gamma   90.00
#
_symmetry.space_group_name_H-M   'P 1'
#
loop_
_entity.id
_entity.type
_entity.pdbx_description
1 polymer ?
#
loop_
_entity_poly.entity_id
_entity_poly.type
_entity_poly.pdbx_seq_one_letter_code
_entity_poly.pdbx_strand_id
1 'polypeptide(L)'
;ADSSVWGVVYQISPEQKKLLDEYESLGKGYQIFNTEVVSADNQCLSVYTYQAMAEFIDPQLQPFDWYHEFVLQGVCFHKFPEEYQEIIRAVQMMKDPDTERAARHQALLREFHQSLHEKQTD
;
A
#
# COMPACT_ATOMS: atom_id res chain seq x y z
N ALA A 1 -11.51 -2.94 -20.64
CA ALA A 1 -10.32 -3.56 -20.03
C ALA A 1 -10.67 -3.75 -18.57
N ASP A 2 -10.72 -4.99 -18.10
CA ASP A 2 -11.00 -5.27 -16.70
C ASP A 2 -9.79 -4.77 -15.90
N SER A 3 -10.00 -3.71 -15.12
CA SER A 3 -8.97 -3.14 -14.25
C SER A 3 -8.91 -3.99 -12.98
N SER A 4 -7.88 -4.83 -12.86
CA SER A 4 -7.61 -5.62 -11.66
C SER A 4 -6.57 -4.92 -10.78
N VAL A 5 -6.74 -5.03 -9.47
CA VAL A 5 -5.81 -4.51 -8.46
C VAL A 5 -5.21 -5.68 -7.70
N TRP A 6 -3.87 -5.72 -7.60
CA TRP A 6 -3.18 -6.68 -6.76
C TRP A 6 -3.00 -6.13 -5.35
N GLY A 7 -3.09 -7.00 -4.36
CA GLY A 7 -2.95 -6.65 -2.95
C GLY A 7 -2.50 -7.84 -2.10
N VAL A 8 -2.26 -7.57 -0.83
CA VAL A 8 -1.91 -8.59 0.18
C VAL A 8 -3.04 -8.71 1.17
N VAL A 9 -3.49 -9.93 1.43
CA VAL A 9 -4.50 -10.22 2.45
C VAL A 9 -3.81 -10.52 3.77
N TYR A 10 -4.17 -9.78 4.82
CA TYR A 10 -3.70 -10.01 6.18
C TYR A 10 -4.85 -10.53 7.05
N GLN A 11 -4.53 -11.48 7.93
CA GLN A 11 -5.43 -11.86 9.02
C GLN A 11 -5.08 -11.04 10.25
N ILE A 12 -6.05 -10.29 10.77
CA ILE A 12 -5.88 -9.44 11.95
C ILE A 12 -6.98 -9.71 12.99
N SER A 13 -6.68 -9.45 14.26
CA SER A 13 -7.65 -9.56 15.35
C SER A 13 -8.68 -8.42 15.32
N PRO A 14 -9.85 -8.57 15.96
CA PRO A 14 -10.83 -7.49 16.09
C PRO A 14 -10.26 -6.24 16.78
N GLU A 15 -9.32 -6.39 17.71
CA GLU A 15 -8.65 -5.28 18.39
C GLU A 15 -7.70 -4.54 17.44
N GLN A 16 -6.94 -5.29 16.63
CA GLN A 16 -6.10 -4.72 15.58
C GLN A 16 -6.94 -4.00 14.52
N LYS A 17 -8.13 -4.53 14.19
CA LYS A 17 -9.06 -3.85 13.29
C LYS A 17 -9.51 -2.51 13.85
N LYS A 18 -9.90 -2.43 15.13
CA LYS A 18 -10.31 -1.15 15.75
C LYS A 18 -9.20 -0.11 15.65
N LEU A 19 -7.97 -0.53 15.91
CA LEU A 19 -6.80 0.36 15.79
C LEU A 19 -6.59 0.81 14.33
N LEU A 20 -6.79 -0.09 13.37
CA LEU A 20 -6.71 0.23 11.94
C LEU A 20 -7.80 1.22 11.50
N ASP A 21 -9.04 1.04 11.96
CA ASP A 21 -10.17 1.95 11.69
C ASP A 21 -9.85 3.39 12.15
N GLU A 22 -9.14 3.55 13.27
CA GLU A 22 -8.71 4.85 13.80
C GLU A 22 -7.63 5.50 12.92
N TYR A 23 -6.63 4.74 12.47
CA TYR A 23 -5.54 5.24 11.61
C TYR A 23 -6.03 5.63 10.21
N GLU A 24 -6.98 4.90 9.65
CA GLU A 24 -7.54 5.14 8.30
C GLU A 24 -8.55 6.31 8.27
N SER A 25 -8.76 6.98 9.41
CA SER A 25 -9.73 8.08 9.53
C SER A 25 -11.11 7.69 9.01
N LEU A 26 -11.57 6.48 9.36
CA LEU A 26 -12.82 5.91 8.86
C LEU A 26 -14.00 6.89 9.04
N GLY A 27 -14.67 7.22 7.93
CA GLY A 27 -15.79 8.17 7.90
C GLY A 27 -15.41 9.65 7.76
N LYS A 28 -14.13 9.99 7.60
CA LYS A 28 -13.64 11.36 7.33
C LYS A 28 -12.96 11.52 5.96
N GLY A 29 -12.61 10.41 5.31
CA GLY A 29 -11.94 10.41 4.00
C GLY A 29 -11.96 9.03 3.32
N TYR A 30 -12.00 7.95 4.13
CA TYR A 30 -12.10 6.58 3.66
C TYR A 30 -13.33 5.87 4.22
N GLN A 31 -13.83 4.90 3.47
CA GLN A 31 -14.91 3.99 3.85
C GLN A 31 -14.47 2.53 3.76
N ILE A 32 -15.06 1.68 4.61
CA ILE A 32 -14.88 0.23 4.50
C ILE A 32 -15.58 -0.25 3.23
N PHE A 33 -14.82 -0.96 2.40
CA PHE A 33 -15.31 -1.66 1.23
C PHE A 33 -15.14 -3.17 1.44
N ASN A 34 -16.24 -3.89 1.60
CA ASN A 34 -16.23 -5.35 1.65
C ASN A 34 -16.24 -5.89 0.22
N THR A 35 -15.33 -6.82 -0.08
CA THR A 35 -15.18 -7.39 -1.43
C THR A 35 -14.73 -8.83 -1.35
N GLU A 36 -14.85 -9.52 -2.48
CA GLU A 36 -14.21 -10.81 -2.69
C GLU A 36 -12.92 -10.61 -3.49
N VAL A 37 -11.88 -11.38 -3.16
CA VAL A 37 -10.62 -11.42 -3.90
C VAL A 37 -10.26 -12.86 -4.22
N VAL A 38 -9.53 -13.04 -5.32
CA VAL A 38 -8.97 -14.33 -5.70
C VAL A 38 -7.51 -14.38 -5.26
N SER A 39 -7.17 -15.34 -4.41
CA SER A 39 -5.80 -15.57 -3.97
C SER A 39 -4.94 -16.25 -5.05
N ALA A 40 -3.63 -16.31 -4.83
CA ALA A 40 -2.70 -16.96 -5.75
C ALA A 40 -2.94 -18.47 -5.92
N ASP A 41 -3.59 -19.12 -4.96
CA ASP A 41 -4.02 -20.52 -5.01
C ASP A 41 -5.48 -20.70 -5.47
N ASN A 42 -6.04 -19.69 -6.16
CA ASN A 42 -7.40 -19.66 -6.72
C ASN A 42 -8.52 -19.83 -5.68
N GLN A 43 -8.29 -19.43 -4.43
CA GLN A 43 -9.35 -19.38 -3.42
C GLN A 43 -10.07 -18.04 -3.48
N CYS A 44 -11.39 -18.07 -3.35
CA CYS A 44 -12.19 -16.87 -3.16
C CYS A 44 -12.18 -16.51 -1.66
N LEU A 45 -11.75 -15.31 -1.33
CA LEU A 45 -11.68 -14.81 0.04
C LEU A 45 -12.57 -13.59 0.20
N SER A 46 -13.49 -13.64 1.16
CA SER A 46 -14.23 -12.45 1.60
C SER A 46 -13.34 -11.60 2.50
N VAL A 47 -13.07 -10.37 2.07
CA VAL A 47 -12.18 -9.44 2.75
C VAL A 47 -12.82 -8.07 2.85
N TYR A 48 -12.19 -7.17 3.62
CA TYR A 48 -12.50 -5.75 3.57
C TYR A 48 -11.22 -4.97 3.30
N THR A 49 -11.39 -3.80 2.72
CA THR A 49 -10.35 -2.80 2.50
C THR A 49 -10.89 -1.41 2.76
N TYR A 50 -10.03 -0.40 2.73
CA TYR A 50 -10.42 0.99 2.83
C TYR A 50 -10.30 1.65 1.47
N GLN A 51 -11.38 2.27 1.02
CA GLN A 51 -11.42 3.01 -0.22
C GLN A 51 -11.70 4.48 0.07
N ALA A 52 -10.97 5.38 -0.59
CA ALA A 52 -11.24 6.81 -0.49
C ALA A 52 -12.69 7.08 -0.95
N MET A 53 -13.42 7.89 -0.18
CA MET A 53 -14.76 8.31 -0.58
C MET A 53 -14.65 9.28 -1.76
N ALA A 54 -15.58 9.20 -2.71
CA ALA A 54 -15.48 9.90 -3.99
C ALA A 54 -15.30 11.42 -3.82
N GLU A 55 -15.90 12.00 -2.78
CA GLU A 55 -15.80 13.43 -2.48
C GLU A 55 -14.38 13.92 -2.11
N PHE A 56 -13.47 13.00 -1.75
CA PHE A 56 -12.09 13.31 -1.36
C PHE A 56 -11.05 12.88 -2.41
N ILE A 57 -11.49 12.42 -3.58
CA ILE A 57 -10.59 12.03 -4.67
C ILE A 57 -10.30 13.25 -5.54
N ASP A 58 -9.05 13.71 -5.51
CA ASP A 58 -8.52 14.67 -6.48
C ASP A 58 -7.59 13.93 -7.46
N PRO A 59 -7.96 13.81 -8.75
CA PRO A 59 -7.17 13.09 -9.74
C PRO A 59 -5.86 13.79 -10.12
N GLN A 60 -5.63 15.02 -9.68
CA GLN A 60 -4.39 15.75 -9.91
C GLN A 60 -3.32 15.46 -8.85
N LEU A 61 -3.69 14.84 -7.73
CA LEU A 61 -2.74 14.50 -6.68
C LEU A 61 -1.79 13.39 -7.15
N GLN A 62 -0.52 13.61 -6.86
CA GLN A 62 0.54 12.63 -7.06
C GLN A 62 1.03 12.13 -5.70
N PRO A 63 1.34 10.84 -5.55
CA PRO A 63 1.99 10.35 -4.35
C PRO A 63 3.32 11.07 -4.14
N PHE A 64 3.68 11.29 -2.87
CA PHE A 64 5.04 11.70 -2.55
C PHE A 64 6.03 10.59 -2.90
N ASP A 65 7.24 11.00 -3.29
CA ASP A 65 8.33 10.11 -3.67
C ASP A 65 8.61 9.02 -2.63
N TRP A 66 8.64 9.38 -1.35
CA TRP A 66 8.84 8.41 -0.27
C TRP A 66 7.67 7.41 -0.15
N TYR A 67 6.45 7.82 -0.45
CA TYR A 67 5.27 6.94 -0.37
C TYR A 67 5.21 6.00 -1.56
N HIS A 68 5.49 6.51 -2.76
CA HIS A 68 5.65 5.70 -3.96
C HIS A 68 6.70 4.60 -3.75
N GLU A 69 7.85 4.96 -3.17
CA GLU A 69 8.92 4.01 -2.88
C GLU A 69 8.45 2.91 -1.91
N PHE A 70 7.70 3.23 -0.84
CA PHE A 70 7.14 2.21 0.04
C PHE A 70 6.22 1.23 -0.71
N VAL A 71 5.34 1.73 -1.58
CA VAL A 71 4.43 0.88 -2.36
C VAL A 71 5.24 -0.01 -3.31
N LEU A 72 6.21 0.56 -4.03
CA LEU A 72 7.06 -0.19 -4.95
C LEU A 72 7.84 -1.29 -4.21
N GLN A 73 8.45 -0.96 -3.08
CA GLN A 73 9.19 -1.92 -2.26
C GLN A 73 8.29 -3.03 -1.70
N GLY A 74 7.07 -2.69 -1.27
CA GLY A 74 6.09 -3.69 -0.83
C GLY A 74 5.70 -4.66 -1.94
N VAL A 75 5.39 -4.15 -3.13
CA VAL A 75 5.03 -4.95 -4.31
C VAL A 75 6.20 -5.87 -4.73
N CYS A 76 7.44 -5.37 -4.70
CA CYS A 76 8.65 -6.16 -4.95
C CYS A 76 8.84 -7.24 -3.88
N PHE A 77 8.73 -6.89 -2.60
CA PHE A 77 8.89 -7.80 -1.46
C PHE A 77 7.90 -8.97 -1.52
N HIS A 78 6.64 -8.68 -1.84
CA HIS A 78 5.59 -9.69 -1.99
C HIS A 78 5.59 -10.41 -3.34
N LYS A 79 6.57 -10.11 -4.23
CA LYS A 79 6.76 -10.78 -5.52
C LYS A 79 5.50 -10.74 -6.40
N PHE A 80 4.85 -9.59 -6.47
CA PHE A 80 3.72 -9.40 -7.39
C PHE A 80 4.19 -9.58 -8.85
N PRO A 81 3.28 -9.83 -9.81
CA PRO A 81 3.67 -9.97 -11.22
C PRO A 81 4.50 -8.78 -11.70
N GLU A 82 5.49 -9.07 -12.54
CA GLU A 82 6.41 -8.06 -13.10
C GLU A 82 5.65 -6.93 -13.80
N GLU A 83 4.62 -7.26 -14.58
CA GLU A 83 3.75 -6.28 -15.24
C GLU A 83 3.11 -5.30 -14.26
N TYR A 84 2.71 -5.76 -13.07
CA TYR A 84 2.14 -4.89 -12.04
C TYR A 84 3.20 -4.04 -11.35
N GLN A 85 4.40 -4.60 -11.14
CA GLN A 85 5.55 -3.82 -10.66
C GLN A 85 5.89 -2.68 -11.62
N GLU A 86 5.87 -2.92 -12.94
CA GLU A 86 6.10 -1.87 -13.95
C GLU A 86 5.01 -0.80 -13.92
N ILE A 87 3.73 -1.19 -13.76
CA ILE A 87 2.62 -0.23 -13.62
C ILE A 87 2.87 0.68 -12.42
N ILE A 88 3.22 0.13 -11.26
CA ILE A 88 3.52 0.91 -10.05
C ILE A 88 4.75 1.80 -10.26
N ARG A 89 5.82 1.27 -10.86
CA ARG A 89 7.04 2.04 -11.14
C ARG A 89 6.80 3.23 -12.06
N ALA A 90 5.86 3.11 -13.00
CA ALA A 90 5.51 4.17 -13.94
C ALA A 90 4.62 5.29 -13.36
N VAL A 91 4.09 5.13 -12.14
CA VAL A 91 3.27 6.16 -11.49
C VAL A 91 4.08 7.43 -11.27
N GLN A 92 3.55 8.57 -11.73
CA GLN A 92 4.18 9.87 -11.49
C GLN A 92 4.10 10.22 -10.00
N MET A 93 5.24 10.66 -9.46
CA MET A 93 5.38 11.06 -8.08
C MET A 93 5.96 12.46 -7.99
N MET A 94 5.75 13.11 -6.86
CA MET A 94 6.31 14.43 -6.57
C MET A 94 7.17 14.39 -5.31
N LYS A 95 8.16 15.29 -5.22
CA LYS A 95 8.92 15.45 -3.98
C LYS A 95 8.02 16.01 -2.88
N ASP A 96 8.12 15.45 -1.69
CA ASP A 96 7.44 16.01 -0.52
C ASP A 96 8.05 17.38 -0.17
N PRO A 97 7.26 18.47 -0.15
CA PRO A 97 7.75 19.78 0.28
C PRO A 97 8.13 19.82 1.76
N ASP A 98 7.61 18.90 2.58
CA ASP A 98 8.03 18.72 3.97
C ASP A 98 9.31 17.87 4.03
N THR A 99 10.45 18.55 4.10
CA THR A 99 11.76 17.91 4.12
C THR A 99 12.00 17.07 5.37
N GLU A 100 11.40 17.42 6.50
CA GLU A 100 11.56 16.66 7.75
C GLU A 100 10.79 15.35 7.68
N ARG A 101 9.54 15.39 7.19
CA ARG A 101 8.74 14.18 6.94
C ARG A 101 9.42 13.29 5.90
N ALA A 102 9.89 13.85 4.79
CA ALA A 102 10.63 13.11 3.78
C ALA A 102 11.85 12.38 4.36
N ALA A 103 12.66 13.09 5.17
CA ALA A 103 13.86 12.52 5.79
C ALA A 103 13.53 11.35 6.74
N ARG A 104 12.46 11.45 7.52
CA ARG A 104 12.00 10.36 8.39
C ARG A 104 11.60 9.12 7.59
N HIS A 105 10.80 9.28 6.54
CA HIS A 105 10.39 8.14 5.71
C HIS A 105 11.56 7.52 4.94
N GLN A 106 12.50 8.33 4.46
CA GLN A 106 13.73 7.82 3.85
C GLN A 106 14.60 7.02 4.83
N ALA A 107 14.61 7.38 6.13
CA ALA A 107 15.29 6.59 7.15
C ALA A 107 14.64 5.21 7.32
N LEU A 108 13.32 5.16 7.43
CA LEU A 108 12.56 3.91 7.53
C LEU A 108 12.76 3.01 6.30
N LEU A 109 12.80 3.59 5.09
CA LEU A 109 13.11 2.85 3.86
C LEU A 109 14.50 2.22 3.90
N ARG A 110 15.52 2.96 4.36
CA ARG A 110 16.88 2.41 4.51
C ARG A 110 16.93 1.26 5.53
N GLU A 111 16.24 1.40 6.65
CA GLU A 111 16.14 0.32 7.67
C GLU A 111 15.45 -0.91 7.08
N PHE A 112 14.37 -0.73 6.32
CA PHE A 112 13.71 -1.82 5.62
C PHE A 112 14.66 -2.54 4.66
N HIS A 113 15.38 -1.81 3.80
CA HIS A 113 16.37 -2.39 2.88
C HIS A 113 17.47 -3.16 3.60
N GLN A 114 17.99 -2.63 4.71
CA GLN A 114 18.99 -3.33 5.53
C GLN A 114 18.43 -4.65 6.07
N SER A 115 17.21 -4.64 6.61
CA SER A 115 16.56 -5.83 7.16
C SER A 115 16.31 -6.92 6.10
N LEU A 116 16.10 -6.53 4.83
CA LEU A 116 15.96 -7.48 3.73
C LEU A 116 17.28 -8.12 3.35
N HIS A 117 18.37 -7.36 3.32
CA HIS A 117 19.70 -7.87 3.02
C HIS A 117 20.15 -8.88 4.07
N GLU A 118 19.94 -8.58 5.36
CA GLU A 118 20.29 -9.48 6.47
C GLU A 118 19.57 -10.84 6.36
N LYS A 119 18.27 -10.83 6.01
CA LYS A 119 17.46 -12.05 5.83
C LYS A 119 17.78 -12.87 4.59
N GLN A 120 18.55 -12.35 3.63
CA GLN A 120 18.98 -13.10 2.42
C GLN A 120 20.35 -13.77 2.61
N THR A 121 21.08 -13.43 3.68
CA THR A 121 22.39 -14.00 4.02
C THR A 121 22.34 -15.17 5.00
N ASP A 122 21.15 -15.55 5.47
CA ASP A 122 20.86 -16.77 6.26
C ASP A 122 20.12 -17.83 5.41
#